data_AF-A0A846DFB8-F1
#
_entry.id   AF-A0A846DFB8-F1
#
_cell.length_a   1.000
_cell.length_b   1.000
_cell.length_c   1.000
_cell.angle_alpha   90.00
_cell.angle_beta   90.00
_cell.angle_gamma   90.00
#
_symmetry.space_group_name_H-M   'P 1'
#
loop_
_entity.id
_entity.type
_entity.pdbx_description
1 polymer ?
#
loop_
_entity_poly.entity_id
_entity_poly.type
_entity_poly.pdbx_seq_one_letter_code
_entity_poly.pdbx_strand_id
1 'polypeptide(L)'
;RPIGMLEMIDGGDRDEKILCVPDKDPRYAEVKTLQDIAPHRLDEIAEFFRTYKNLEKKVTKILGWKDLDQVMPLVEESINNYKQ
;
A
#
# COMPACT_ATOMS: atom_id res chain seq x y z
N ARG A 1 7.49 9.47 1.54
CA ARG A 1 7.99 8.58 2.61
C ARG A 1 6.98 7.47 2.85
N PRO A 2 7.40 6.19 2.84
CA PRO A 2 6.53 5.04 3.12
C PRO A 2 6.01 5.07 4.56
N ILE A 3 4.78 4.61 4.76
CA ILE A 3 4.15 4.43 6.09
C ILE A 3 3.55 3.03 6.27
N GLY A 4 3.41 2.26 5.18
CA GLY A 4 2.92 0.89 5.18
C GLY A 4 2.65 0.41 3.75
N MET A 5 1.97 -0.72 3.61
CA MET A 5 1.67 -1.34 2.31
C MET A 5 0.32 -2.04 2.33
N LEU A 6 -0.41 -1.94 1.22
CA LEU A 6 -1.62 -2.72 0.96
C LEU A 6 -1.22 -4.00 0.21
N GLU A 7 -1.47 -5.16 0.79
CA GLU A 7 -1.30 -6.44 0.11
C GLU A 7 -2.54 -6.76 -0.72
N MET A 8 -2.31 -7.03 -2.01
CA MET A 8 -3.36 -7.28 -3.00
C MET A 8 -2.93 -8.38 -3.96
N ILE A 9 -3.90 -9.17 -4.42
CA ILE A 9 -3.80 -10.07 -5.57
C ILE A 9 -4.66 -9.50 -6.69
N ASP A 10 -4.09 -9.35 -7.89
CA ASP A 10 -4.77 -8.90 -9.10
C ASP A 10 -4.62 -9.97 -10.19
N GLY A 11 -5.73 -10.59 -10.61
CA GLY A 11 -5.68 -11.61 -11.66
C GLY A 11 -4.91 -12.90 -11.31
N GLY A 12 -4.59 -13.11 -10.03
CA GLY A 12 -3.80 -14.26 -9.55
C GLY A 12 -2.37 -13.91 -9.16
N ASP A 13 -1.88 -12.73 -9.57
CA ASP A 13 -0.53 -12.26 -9.29
C ASP A 13 -0.51 -11.34 -8.05
N ARG A 14 0.62 -11.33 -7.35
CA ARG A 14 0.88 -10.39 -6.23
C ARG A 14 1.04 -8.98 -6.81
N ASP A 15 0.31 -8.01 -6.25
CA ASP A 15 0.29 -6.61 -6.67
C ASP A 15 0.22 -5.67 -5.46
N GLU A 16 1.25 -5.73 -4.62
CA GLU A 16 1.35 -4.91 -3.41
C GLU A 16 1.56 -3.42 -3.72
N LYS A 17 1.00 -2.56 -2.88
CA LYS A 17 1.04 -1.11 -3.07
C LYS A 17 1.58 -0.41 -1.83
N ILE A 18 2.69 0.31 -1.97
CA ILE A 18 3.26 1.10 -0.88
C ILE A 18 2.38 2.32 -0.62
N LEU A 19 1.93 2.50 0.61
CA LEU A 19 1.29 3.73 1.05
C LEU A 19 2.35 4.72 1.53
N CYS A 20 2.33 5.92 0.96
CA CYS A 20 3.27 6.99 1.27
C CYS A 20 2.56 8.28 1.65
N VAL A 21 3.28 9.11 2.42
CA VAL A 21 2.96 10.53 2.60
C VAL A 21 4.06 11.42 2.00
N PRO A 22 3.75 12.67 1.62
CA PRO A 22 4.77 13.62 1.18
C PRO A 22 5.79 13.89 2.28
N ASP A 23 7.07 13.92 1.92
CA ASP A 23 8.16 14.04 2.91
C ASP A 23 8.34 15.47 3.45
N LYS A 24 8.11 16.48 2.58
CA LYS A 24 8.36 17.90 2.88
C LYS A 24 7.08 18.71 3.13
N ASP A 25 5.95 18.04 3.30
CA ASP A 25 4.68 18.68 3.62
C ASP A 25 4.46 18.68 5.14
N PRO A 26 4.45 19.84 5.81
CA PRO A 26 4.32 19.91 7.27
C PRO A 26 3.00 19.33 7.78
N ARG A 27 1.96 19.22 6.94
CA ARG A 27 0.67 18.59 7.32
C ARG A 27 0.82 17.10 7.64
N TYR A 28 1.87 16.46 7.15
CA TYR A 28 2.15 15.03 7.33
C TYR A 28 3.39 14.78 8.20
N ALA A 29 3.90 15.82 8.88
CA ALA A 29 5.09 15.71 9.71
C ALA A 29 4.95 14.62 10.79
N GLU A 30 3.78 14.53 11.42
CA GLU A 30 3.49 13.56 12.50
C GLU A 30 3.00 12.20 12.01
N VAL A 31 2.75 12.01 10.71
CA VAL A 31 2.23 10.74 10.19
C VAL A 31 3.38 9.78 9.90
N LYS A 32 3.68 8.85 10.81
CA LYS A 32 4.82 7.93 10.72
C LYS A 32 4.41 6.52 10.31
N THR A 33 3.26 6.04 10.76
CA THR A 33 2.79 4.67 10.53
C THR A 33 1.34 4.65 10.04
N LEU A 34 0.82 3.45 9.76
CA LEU A 34 -0.59 3.27 9.42
C LEU A 34 -1.54 3.67 10.55
N GLN A 35 -1.11 3.53 11.81
CA GLN A 35 -1.92 3.86 12.98
C GLN A 35 -2.15 5.37 13.15
N ASP A 36 -1.34 6.19 12.50
CA ASP A 36 -1.52 7.65 12.45
C ASP A 36 -2.57 8.09 11.40
N ILE A 37 -3.07 7.14 10.59
CA ILE A 37 -4.13 7.36 9.61
C ILE A 37 -5.46 6.93 10.21
N ALA A 38 -6.51 7.73 10.00
CA ALA A 38 -7.87 7.35 10.39
C ALA A 38 -8.25 5.99 9.76
N PRO A 39 -8.73 4.99 10.53
CA PRO A 39 -9.02 3.65 10.02
C PRO A 39 -9.96 3.65 8.81
N HIS A 40 -10.98 4.52 8.81
CA HIS A 40 -11.90 4.68 7.69
C HIS A 40 -11.21 5.05 6.37
N ARG A 41 -10.10 5.81 6.43
CA ARG A 41 -9.33 6.17 5.24
C ARG A 41 -8.56 4.98 4.67
N LEU A 42 -8.05 4.10 5.54
CA LEU A 42 -7.43 2.84 5.12
C LEU A 42 -8.46 1.91 4.50
N ASP A 43 -9.66 1.83 5.08
CA ASP A 43 -10.77 1.03 4.54
C ASP A 43 -11.23 1.56 3.18
N GLU A 44 -11.36 2.88 3.02
CA GLU A 44 -11.73 3.51 1.75
C GLU A 44 -10.72 3.17 0.63
N ILE A 45 -9.41 3.26 0.92
CA ILE A 45 -8.36 2.90 -0.05
C ILE A 45 -8.44 1.41 -0.40
N ALA A 46 -8.60 0.54 0.59
CA ALA A 46 -8.71 -0.91 0.36
C ALA A 46 -9.95 -1.26 -0.48
N GLU A 47 -11.09 -0.62 -0.20
CA GLU A 47 -12.35 -0.87 -0.92
C GLU A 47 -12.32 -0.36 -2.36
N PHE A 48 -11.64 0.76 -2.61
CA PHE A 48 -11.35 1.21 -3.97
C PHE A 48 -10.66 0.11 -4.78
N PHE A 49 -9.55 -0.45 -4.28
CA PHE A 49 -8.83 -1.51 -4.99
C PHE A 49 -9.57 -2.85 -5.04
N ARG A 50 -10.48 -3.12 -4.10
CA ARG A 50 -11.36 -4.29 -4.15
C ARG A 50 -12.36 -4.23 -5.30
N THR A 51 -12.81 -3.02 -5.67
CA THR A 51 -13.99 -2.86 -6.54
C THR A 51 -13.71 -2.20 -7.89
N TYR A 52 -12.60 -1.48 -8.05
CA TYR A 52 -12.33 -0.65 -9.24
C TYR A 52 -12.35 -1.42 -10.57
N LYS A 53 -12.08 -2.73 -10.55
CA LYS A 53 -12.03 -3.60 -11.73
C LYS A 53 -13.31 -4.44 -11.95
N ASN A 54 -14.37 -4.21 -11.17
CA ASN A 54 -15.60 -5.01 -11.27
C ASN A 54 -16.21 -4.99 -12.68
N LEU A 55 -16.21 -3.84 -13.35
CA LEU A 55 -16.75 -3.70 -14.71
C LEU A 55 -15.86 -4.33 -15.79
N GLU A 56 -14.58 -4.58 -15.50
CA GLU A 56 -13.69 -5.36 -16.35
C GLU A 56 -13.89 -6.87 -16.19
N LYS A 57 -14.79 -7.30 -15.29
CA LYS A 57 -14.99 -8.71 -14.89
C LYS A 57 -13.70 -9.37 -14.38
N LYS A 58 -12.80 -8.58 -13.80
CA LYS A 58 -11.58 -9.07 -13.13
C LYS A 58 -11.79 -9.05 -11.63
N VAL A 59 -11.19 -10.03 -10.96
CA VAL A 59 -11.24 -10.17 -9.50
C VAL A 59 -9.94 -9.67 -8.91
N THR A 60 -10.06 -8.82 -7.91
CA THR A 60 -8.96 -8.41 -7.04
C THR A 60 -9.24 -8.88 -5.63
N LYS A 61 -8.20 -9.20 -4.87
CA LYS A 61 -8.33 -9.65 -3.48
C LYS A 61 -7.39 -8.86 -2.59
N ILE A 62 -7.97 -8.14 -1.64
CA ILE A 62 -7.22 -7.48 -0.57
C ILE A 62 -6.87 -8.51 0.50
N LEU A 63 -5.58 -8.63 0.84
CA LEU A 63 -5.08 -9.50 1.89
C LEU A 63 -4.91 -8.77 3.22
N GLY A 64 -4.78 -7.43 3.18
CA GLY A 64 -4.72 -6.58 4.36
C GLY A 64 -3.63 -5.53 4.25
N TRP A 65 -3.37 -4.88 5.38
CA TRP A 65 -2.33 -3.88 5.52
C TRP A 65 -1.08 -4.46 6.21
N LYS A 66 0.09 -3.99 5.80
CA LYS A 66 1.39 -4.32 6.38
C LYS A 66 2.09 -3.07 6.90
N ASP A 67 2.64 -3.17 8.10
CA ASP A 67 3.36 -2.09 8.75
C ASP A 67 4.75 -1.87 8.13
N LEU A 68 5.32 -0.70 8.40
CA LEU A 68 6.53 -0.20 7.75
C LEU A 68 7.75 -1.12 7.89
N ASP A 69 7.90 -1.79 9.03
CA ASP A 69 8.98 -2.73 9.32
C ASP A 69 9.00 -3.92 8.35
N GLN A 70 7.82 -4.37 7.93
CA GLN A 70 7.67 -5.44 6.94
C GLN A 70 7.90 -4.94 5.51
N VAL A 71 7.70 -3.64 5.27
CA VAL A 71 7.74 -3.03 3.93
C VAL A 71 9.15 -2.62 3.52
N MET A 72 9.95 -2.08 4.43
CA MET A 72 11.29 -1.57 4.09
C MET A 72 12.22 -2.62 3.46
N PRO A 73 12.28 -3.89 3.95
CA PRO A 73 13.08 -4.92 3.29
C PRO A 73 12.64 -5.21 1.85
N LEU A 74 11.32 -5.21 1.58
CA LEU A 74 10.76 -5.45 0.24
C LEU A 74 11.09 -4.30 -0.73
N VAL A 75 11.12 -3.06 -0.22
CA VAL A 75 11.52 -1.89 -1.01
C VAL A 75 13.00 -1.99 -1.39
N GLU A 76 13.86 -2.34 -0.44
CA GLU A 76 15.29 -2.53 -0.70
C GLU A 76 15.54 -3.65 -1.71
N GLU A 77 14.84 -4.77 -1.57
CA GLU A 77 14.86 -5.88 -2.54
C GLU A 77 14.43 -5.40 -3.93
N SER A 78 13.31 -4.68 -4.04
CA SER A 78 12.82 -4.14 -5.31
C SER A 78 13.83 -3.19 -5.98
N ILE A 79 14.48 -2.33 -5.19
CA ILE A 79 15.54 -1.43 -5.68
C ILE A 79 16.75 -2.23 -6.18
N ASN A 80 17.14 -3.28 -5.45
CA ASN A 80 18.27 -4.13 -5.84
C ASN A 80 17.97 -4.91 -7.13
N ASN A 81 16.76 -5.47 -7.25
CA ASN A 81 16.30 -6.17 -8.44
C ASN A 81 16.29 -5.26 -9.68
N TYR A 82 15.92 -3.98 -9.51
CA TYR A 82 15.95 -3.01 -10.60
C TYR A 82 17.37 -2.64 -11.07
N LYS A 83 18.36 -2.72 -10.18
CA LYS A 83 19.76 -2.35 -10.48
C LYS A 83 20.56 -3.46 -11.18
N GLN A 84 20.03 -4.68 -11.18
CA GLN A 84 20.61 -5.82 -11.92
C GLN A 84 20.28 -5.68 -13.40
#